data_AF-A0A081RKS9-F1
#
_entry.id   AF-A0A081RKS9-F1
#
_cell.length_a   1.000
_cell.length_b   1.000
_cell.length_c   1.000
_cell.angle_alpha   90.00
_cell.angle_beta   90.00
_cell.angle_gamma   90.00
#
_symmetry.space_group_name_H-M   'P 1'
#
loop_
_entity.id
_entity.type
_entity.pdbx_description
1 polymer ?
#
loop_
_entity_poly.entity_id
_entity_poly.type
_entity_poly.pdbx_seq_one_letter_code
_entity_poly.pdbx_strand_id
1 'polypeptide(L)' 'YEDIIQKASFATPVPGGVGPMTVAMLLKNTITAASLSSQIGR' A
#
# COMPACT_ATOMS: atom_id res chain seq x y z
N TYR A 1 -2.43 -21.53 -5.01
CA TYR A 1 -2.49 -20.66 -3.81
C TYR A 1 -2.15 -21.48 -2.58
N GLU A 2 -2.90 -22.57 -2.32
CA GLU A 2 -2.67 -23.46 -1.17
C GLU A 2 -1.26 -24.09 -1.16
N ASP A 3 -0.77 -24.57 -2.31
CA ASP A 3 0.60 -25.13 -2.42
C ASP A 3 1.71 -24.11 -2.11
N ILE A 4 1.41 -22.83 -2.30
CA ILE A 4 2.36 -21.72 -2.15
C ILE A 4 2.39 -21.28 -0.67
N ILE A 5 1.22 -21.26 -0.01
CA ILE A 5 1.10 -20.97 1.42
C ILE A 5 1.84 -22.00 2.28
N GLN A 6 1.79 -23.28 1.90
CA GLN A 6 2.46 -24.34 2.66
C GLN A 6 3.99 -24.23 2.63
N LYS A 7 4.56 -23.57 1.62
CA LYS A 7 6.02 -23.43 1.44
C LYS A 7 6.54 -22.05 1.84
N ALA A 8 5.72 -21.00 1.72
CA ALA A 8 6.12 -19.63 2.00
C ALA A 8 6.04 -19.32 3.51
N SER A 9 7.06 -18.66 4.06
CA SER A 9 7.00 -18.17 5.45
C SER A 9 5.96 -17.07 5.65
N PHE A 10 5.61 -16.34 4.59
CA PHE A 10 4.60 -15.28 4.59
C PHE A 10 3.81 -15.29 3.28
N ALA A 11 2.49 -15.12 3.38
CA ALA A 11 1.60 -14.95 2.24
C ALA A 11 0.50 -13.95 2.60
N THR A 12 0.19 -13.01 1.69
CA THR A 12 -0.93 -12.08 1.88
C THR A 12 -2.22 -12.71 1.39
N PRO A 13 -3.29 -12.73 2.20
CA PRO A 13 -4.52 -13.40 1.81
C PRO A 13 -5.27 -12.67 0.70
N VAL A 14 -6.01 -13.43 -0.09
CA VAL A 14 -6.98 -12.89 -1.05
C VAL A 14 -8.35 -13.46 -0.69
N PRO A 15 -9.39 -12.62 -0.49
CA PRO A 15 -9.39 -11.15 -0.52
C PRO A 15 -8.76 -10.51 0.73
N GLY A 16 -8.40 -9.22 0.64
CA GLY A 16 -7.96 -8.41 1.80
C GLY A 16 -6.45 -8.15 1.94
N GLY A 17 -5.61 -8.70 1.06
CA GLY A 17 -4.16 -8.50 1.08
C GLY A 17 -3.72 -7.14 0.54
N VAL A 18 -3.21 -7.11 -0.69
CA VAL A 18 -2.60 -5.90 -1.26
C VAL A 18 -3.60 -4.82 -1.67
N GLY A 19 -4.86 -5.18 -1.90
CA GLY A 19 -5.91 -4.23 -2.35
C GLY A 19 -6.11 -3.05 -1.39
N PRO A 20 -6.37 -3.29 -0.09
CA PRO A 20 -6.45 -2.21 0.90
C PRO A 20 -5.16 -1.37 1.00
N MET A 21 -3.99 -2.01 0.88
CA MET A 21 -2.70 -1.31 0.89
C MET A 21 -2.53 -0.38 -0.32
N THR A 22 -3.06 -0.73 -1.50
CA THR A 22 -3.03 0.16 -2.67
C THR A 22 -3.79 1.45 -2.41
N VAL A 23 -5.00 1.37 -1.83
CA VAL A 23 -5.81 2.55 -1.51
C VAL A 23 -5.10 3.42 -0.46
N ALA A 24 -4.59 2.80 0.61
CA ALA A 24 -3.84 3.52 1.64
C ALA A 24 -2.61 4.25 1.07
N MET A 25 -1.88 3.59 0.15
CA MET A 25 -0.68 4.17 -0.44
C MET A 25 -0.99 5.33 -1.39
N LEU A 26 -2.10 5.27 -2.13
CA LEU A 26 -2.57 6.42 -2.92
C LEU A 26 -2.85 7.63 -2.01
N LEU A 27 -3.58 7.43 -0.91
CA LEU A 27 -3.85 8.52 0.04
C LEU A 27 -2.57 9.10 0.65
N LYS A 28 -1.64 8.23 1.05
CA LYS A 28 -0.33 8.64 1.58
C LYS A 28 0.44 9.49 0.57
N ASN A 29 0.46 9.07 -0.70
CA ASN A 29 1.15 9.80 -1.75
C ASN A 29 0.49 11.16 -2.02
N THR A 30 -0.85 11.22 -2.02
CA THR A 30 -1.59 12.48 -2.15
C THR A 30 -1.27 13.46 -1.03
N ILE A 31 -1.27 13.02 0.23
CA ILE A 31 -0.90 13.86 1.38
C ILE A 31 0.55 14.34 1.27
N THR A 32 1.45 13.44 0.89
CA THR A 32 2.87 13.77 0.70
C THR A 32 3.04 14.84 -0.38
N ALA A 33 2.37 14.68 -1.53
CA ALA A 33 2.40 15.64 -2.62
C ALA A 33 1.81 17.00 -2.22
N ALA A 34 0.69 17.02 -1.48
CA ALA A 34 0.08 18.24 -0.98
C ALA A 34 0.97 18.97 0.05
N SER A 35 1.66 18.22 0.92
CA SER A 35 2.64 18.79 1.86
C SER A 35 3.81 19.43 1.12
N LEU A 36 4.37 18.72 0.12
CA LEU A 36 5.48 19.21 -0.69
C LEU A 36 5.08 20.43 -1.53
N SER A 37 3.90 20.42 -2.16
CA SER A 37 3.40 21.57 -2.92
C SER A 37 3.18 22.79 -2.04
N SER A 38 2.76 22.59 -0.78
CA SER A 38 2.59 23.67 0.19
C SER A 38 3.93 24.23 0.72
N GLN A 39 5.03 23.49 0.57
CA GLN A 39 6.38 23.93 0.95
C GLN A 39 7.12 24.66 -0.18
N ILE A 40 6.78 24.42 -1.44
CA ILE A 40 7.42 25.07 -2.61
C ILE A 40 7.09 26.58 -2.71
N GLY A 41 6.07 27.05 -1.98
CA GLY A 41 5.67 28.48 -1.93
C GLY A 41 6.03 29.23 -0.64
N ARG A 42 6.88 28.67 0.23
CA ARG A 42 7.41 29.35 1.43
C ARG A 42 8.85 29.79 1.24
#